data_AF-A0A368TLS7-F1
#
_entry.id   AF-A0A368TLS7-F1
#
_cell.length_a   1.000
_cell.length_b   1.000
_cell.length_c   1.000
_cell.angle_alpha   90.00
_cell.angle_beta   90.00
_cell.angle_gamma   90.00
#
_symmetry.space_group_name_H-M   'P 1'
#
loop_
_entity.id
_entity.type
_entity.pdbx_description
1 polymer ?
#
loop_
_entity_poly.entity_id
_entity_poly.type
_entity_poly.pdbx_seq_one_letter_code
_entity_poly.pdbx_strand_id
1 'polypeptide(L)' 'MQLGILKPIIIALGSLSELETQVIISKDLGYTSDIDNLLNQIEILRKMTLNFIKHLKRVNE' A
#
# COMPACT_ATOMS: atom_id res chain seq x y z
N MET A 1 24.67 -3.04 -4.08
CA MET A 1 23.75 -2.11 -4.79
C MET A 1 22.28 -2.61 -4.82
N GLN A 2 22.00 -3.91 -4.65
CA GLN A 2 20.67 -4.53 -4.85
C GLN A 2 19.62 -4.37 -3.74
N LEU A 3 20.01 -4.09 -2.49
CA LEU A 3 19.05 -3.75 -1.41
C LEU A 3 18.34 -2.39 -1.62
N GLY A 4 18.85 -1.55 -2.53
CA GLY A 4 18.37 -0.20 -2.74
C GLY A 4 16.95 -0.11 -3.31
N ILE A 5 16.54 -1.08 -4.14
CA ILE A 5 15.23 -1.05 -4.82
C ILE A 5 14.11 -1.58 -3.90
N LEU A 6 14.41 -2.57 -3.04
CA LEU A 6 13.40 -3.18 -2.18
C LEU A 6 12.94 -2.25 -1.06
N LYS A 7 13.86 -1.48 -0.49
CA LYS A 7 13.61 -0.59 0.65
C LYS A 7 12.51 0.46 0.39
N PRO A 8 12.53 1.25 -0.70
CA PRO A 8 11.45 2.21 -0.98
C PRO A 8 10.09 1.53 -1.23
N ILE A 9 10.06 0.32 -1.78
CA ILE A 9 8.81 -0.41 -2.04
C ILE A 9 8.20 -0.93 -0.74
N ILE A 10 9.01 -1.38 0.21
CA ILE A 10 8.54 -1.73 1.56
C ILE A 10 7.98 -0.49 2.28
N ILE A 11 8.63 0.67 2.13
CA ILE A 11 8.12 1.94 2.67
C ILE A 11 6.76 2.26 2.04
N ALA A 12 6.63 2.16 0.71
CA ALA A 12 5.37 2.38 0.01
C ALA A 12 4.24 1.45 0.50
N LEU A 13 4.56 0.18 0.80
CA LEU A 13 3.60 -0.75 1.38
C LEU A 13 3.12 -0.30 2.77
N GLY A 14 4.02 0.19 3.62
CA GLY A 14 3.67 0.77 4.91
C GLY A 14 2.80 2.02 4.77
N SER A 15 3.12 2.91 3.82
CA SER A 15 2.32 4.09 3.53
C SER A 15 0.91 3.75 3.04
N LEU A 16 0.72 2.66 2.29
CA LEU A 16 -0.62 2.19 1.91
C LEU A 16 -1.44 1.76 3.14
N SER A 17 -0.84 1.08 4.12
CA SER A 17 -1.52 0.72 5.37
C SER A 17 -1.86 1.94 6.22
N GLU A 18 -0.98 2.94 6.26
CA GLU A 18 -1.25 4.21 6.94
C GLU A 18 -2.40 4.96 6.27
N LEU A 19 -2.40 5.05 4.94
CA LEU A 19 -3.46 5.69 4.16
C LEU A 19 -4.82 5.00 4.38
N GLU A 20 -4.87 3.67 4.35
CA GLU A 20 -6.09 2.89 4.63
C GLU A 20 -6.69 3.27 5.99
N THR A 21 -5.84 3.34 7.02
CA THR A 21 -6.22 3.75 8.37
C THR A 21 -6.78 5.17 8.39
N GLN A 22 -6.10 6.12 7.74
CA GLN A 22 -6.52 7.52 7.69
C GLN A 22 -7.84 7.72 6.94
N VAL A 23 -8.10 6.94 5.88
CA VAL A 23 -9.36 6.98 5.12
C VAL A 23 -10.53 6.53 5.98
N ILE A 24 -10.36 5.45 6.75
CA ILE A 24 -11.39 4.95 7.68
C ILE A 24 -11.65 6.00 8.78
N ILE A 25 -10.61 6.53 9.42
CA ILE A 25 -10.75 7.57 10.45
C ILE A 25 -11.44 8.83 9.89
N SER A 26 -11.09 9.23 8.66
CA SER A 26 -11.70 10.40 8.02
C SER A 26 -13.21 10.21 7.78
N LYS A 27 -13.64 8.98 7.48
CA LYS A 27 -15.07 8.64 7.41
C LYS A 27 -15.72 8.71 8.77
N ASP A 28 -15.10 8.12 9.79
CA ASP A 28 -15.64 8.08 11.16
C ASP A 28 -15.79 9.48 11.77
N LEU A 29 -14.90 10.41 11.41
CA LEU A 29 -14.96 11.82 11.81
C LEU A 29 -15.91 12.67 10.96
N GLY A 30 -16.52 12.09 9.91
CA GLY A 30 -17.44 12.81 9.02
C GLY A 30 -16.78 13.76 8.04
N TYR A 31 -15.46 13.65 7.81
CA TYR A 31 -14.76 14.45 6.79
C TYR A 31 -14.98 13.93 5.37
N THR A 32 -15.37 12.65 5.23
CA THR A 32 -15.79 12.03 3.97
C THR A 32 -16.88 10.99 4.24
N SER A 33 -17.69 10.67 3.23
CA SER A 33 -18.82 9.74 3.36
C SER A 33 -18.70 8.51 2.47
N ASP A 34 -18.16 8.67 1.27
CA ASP A 34 -17.91 7.58 0.32
C ASP A 34 -16.40 7.28 0.25
N ILE A 35 -16.00 6.13 0.79
CA ILE A 35 -14.61 5.68 0.81
C ILE A 35 -14.40 4.36 0.07
N ASP A 36 -15.45 3.69 -0.38
CA ASP A 36 -15.36 2.29 -0.81
C ASP A 36 -14.52 2.15 -2.08
N ASN A 37 -14.68 3.09 -3.02
CA ASN A 37 -13.84 3.16 -4.21
C ASN A 37 -12.36 3.41 -3.87
N LEU A 38 -12.08 4.29 -2.90
CA LEU A 38 -10.71 4.59 -2.48
C LEU A 38 -10.07 3.40 -1.74
N LEU A 39 -10.80 2.76 -0.84
CA LEU A 39 -10.34 1.53 -0.16
C LEU A 39 -10.05 0.41 -1.16
N ASN A 40 -10.91 0.24 -2.18
CA ASN A 40 -10.67 -0.73 -3.23
C ASN A 40 -9.39 -0.42 -4.04
N GLN A 41 -9.13 0.86 -4.35
CA GLN A 41 -7.89 1.27 -5.01
C GLN A 41 -6.65 1.00 -4.14
N ILE A 42 -6.74 1.28 -2.83
CA ILE A 42 -5.67 0.98 -1.87
C ILE A 42 -5.39 -0.53 -1.82
N GLU A 43 -6.43 -1.37 -1.77
CA GLU A 43 -6.32 -2.83 -1.79
C GLU A 43 -5.63 -3.33 -3.06
N ILE A 44 -6.02 -2.81 -4.23
CA ILE A 44 -5.40 -3.15 -5.52
C ILE A 44 -3.91 -2.81 -5.50
N LEU A 45 -3.56 -1.59 -5.07
CA LEU A 45 -2.17 -1.16 -4.96
C LEU A 45 -1.37 -2.01 -3.97
N ARG A 46 -1.97 -2.40 -2.85
CA ARG A 46 -1.34 -3.27 -1.84
C ARG A 46 -0.98 -4.63 -2.46
N LYS A 47 -1.92 -5.24 -3.18
CA LYS A 47 -1.71 -6.52 -3.88
C LYS A 47 -0.61 -6.42 -4.94
N MET A 48 -0.64 -5.38 -5.77
CA MET A 48 0.38 -5.13 -6.79
C MET A 48 1.77 -4.97 -6.17
N THR A 49 1.87 -4.17 -5.11
CA THR A 49 3.13 -3.89 -4.40
C THR A 49 3.69 -5.16 -3.75
N LEU A 50 2.85 -5.95 -3.08
CA LEU A 50 3.25 -7.24 -2.49
C LEU A 50 3.74 -8.23 -3.54
N ASN A 51 3.04 -8.35 -4.66
CA ASN A 51 3.45 -9.24 -5.76
C ASN A 51 4.77 -8.77 -6.39
N PHE A 52 4.97 -7.47 -6.51
CA PHE A 52 6.24 -6.92 -7.00
C PHE A 52 7.40 -7.18 -6.04
N ILE A 53 7.19 -6.99 -4.72
CA ILE A 53 8.16 -7.39 -3.69
C ILE A 53 8.54 -8.87 -3.81
N LYS A 54 7.55 -9.76 -3.95
CA LYS A 54 7.77 -11.20 -4.13
C LYS A 54 8.60 -11.50 -5.38
N HIS A 55 8.25 -10.86 -6.51
CA HIS A 55 8.98 -11.01 -7.76
C HIS A 55 10.44 -10.57 -7.62
N LEU A 56 10.69 -9.39 -7.06
CA LEU A 56 12.04 -8.88 -6.83
C LEU A 56 12.85 -9.78 -5.90
N LYS A 57 12.25 -10.34 -4.85
CA LYS A 57 12.93 -11.31 -3.98
C LYS A 57 13.36 -12.55 -4.75
N ARG A 58 12.45 -13.15 -5.54
CA ARG A 58 12.72 -14.34 -6.35
C ARG A 58 13.78 -14.13 -7.42
N VAL A 59 13.82 -12.96 -8.06
CA VAL A 59 14.81 -12.64 -9.10
C VAL A 59 16.23 -12.45 -8.51
N ASN A 60 16.34 -12.23 -7.20
CA ASN A 60 17.62 -12.03 -6.52
C ASN A 60 18.11 -13.27 -5.73
N GLU A 61 17.38 -14.39 -5.79
CA GLU A 61 17.82 -15.72 -5.34
C GLU A 61 18.46 -16.49 -6.50
#